data_AF-A0A7U7C8D9-F1
#
_entry.id   AF-A0A7U7C8D9-F1
#
_cell.length_a   1.000
_cell.length_b   1.000
_cell.length_c   1.000
_cell.angle_alpha   90.00
_cell.angle_beta   90.00
_cell.angle_gamma   90.00
#
_symmetry.space_group_name_H-M   'P 1'
#
loop_
_entity.id
_entity.type
_entity.pdbx_description
1 polymer ?
#
loop_
_entity_poly.entity_id
_entity_poly.type
_entity_poly.pdbx_seq_one_letter_code
_entity_poly.pdbx_strand_id
1 'polypeptide(L)'
;MTFSNYARRMLFKETSLFIQFDDTQFDEMIYSLRRIENNLRQLSKIAEQSQDGQAYRAMDYSRRLVSNYKKQLTRYHKKKKQKLLSKGT
;
A
#
# COMPACT_ATOMS: atom_id res chain seq x y z
N MET A 1 5.33 -12.86 -30.84
CA MET A 1 5.96 -14.07 -30.28
C MET A 1 5.33 -14.40 -28.94
N THR A 2 4.80 -15.61 -28.76
CA THR A 2 4.22 -16.07 -27.50
C THR A 2 5.20 -17.02 -26.80
N PHE A 3 5.51 -16.74 -25.53
CA PHE A 3 6.36 -17.61 -24.72
C PHE A 3 5.73 -19.00 -24.54
N SER A 4 6.57 -20.03 -24.54
CA SER A 4 6.18 -21.40 -24.17
C SER A 4 5.69 -21.45 -22.71
N ASN A 5 4.91 -22.47 -22.35
CA ASN A 5 4.45 -22.66 -20.96
C ASN A 5 5.63 -22.77 -19.99
N TYR A 6 6.70 -23.45 -20.39
CA TYR A 6 7.92 -23.57 -19.60
C TYR A 6 8.61 -22.21 -19.39
N ALA A 7 8.79 -21.42 -20.46
CA ALA A 7 9.36 -20.09 -20.36
C ALA A 7 8.52 -19.18 -19.46
N ARG A 8 7.18 -19.22 -19.58
CA ARG A 8 6.28 -18.50 -18.68
C ARG A 8 6.44 -18.90 -17.22
N ARG A 9 6.57 -20.19 -16.90
CA ARG A 9 6.80 -20.65 -15.52
C ARG A 9 8.13 -20.11 -14.98
N MET A 10 9.21 -20.22 -15.76
CA MET A 10 10.52 -19.75 -15.33
C MET A 10 10.57 -18.23 -15.10
N LEU A 11 9.87 -17.45 -15.93
CA LEU A 11 9.78 -16.00 -15.78
C LEU A 11 9.11 -15.58 -14.46
N PHE A 12 8.06 -16.28 -14.03
CA PHE A 12 7.29 -15.95 -12.82
C PHE A 12 7.72 -16.72 -11.56
N LYS A 13 8.77 -17.54 -11.65
CA LYS A 13 9.30 -18.23 -10.46
C LYS A 13 9.85 -17.20 -9.47
N GLU A 14 9.69 -17.42 -8.18
CA GLU A 14 10.18 -16.50 -7.14
C GLU A 14 11.70 -16.31 -7.20
N THR A 15 12.43 -17.34 -7.64
CA THR A 15 13.89 -17.30 -7.86
C THR A 15 14.26 -16.81 -9.27
N SER A 16 13.32 -16.26 -10.04
CA SER A 16 13.58 -15.78 -11.40
C SER A 16 14.53 -14.59 -11.35
N LEU A 17 15.66 -14.71 -12.06
CA LEU A 17 16.60 -13.60 -12.24
C LEU A 17 16.12 -12.59 -13.30
N PHE A 18 15.04 -12.91 -14.02
CA PHE A 18 14.61 -12.17 -15.21
C PHE A 18 13.46 -11.20 -14.96
N ILE A 19 12.62 -11.43 -13.95
CA ILE A 19 11.50 -10.53 -13.60
C ILE A 19 11.63 -10.15 -12.13
N GLN A 20 11.99 -8.89 -11.90
CA GLN A 20 11.86 -8.25 -10.59
C GLN A 20 10.58 -7.42 -10.57
N PHE A 21 9.86 -7.43 -9.45
CA PHE A 21 8.74 -6.53 -9.24
C PHE A 21 9.29 -5.18 -8.83
N ASP A 22 9.05 -4.18 -9.67
CA ASP A 22 9.24 -2.79 -9.29
C ASP A 22 8.10 -2.36 -8.35
N ASP A 23 8.44 -2.25 -7.07
CA ASP A 23 7.53 -1.81 -6.02
C ASP A 23 7.71 -0.31 -5.68
N THR A 24 8.58 0.43 -6.39
CA THR A 24 8.93 1.82 -6.05
C THR A 24 7.71 2.73 -5.97
N GLN A 25 6.85 2.73 -6.99
CA GLN A 25 5.62 3.56 -6.98
C GLN A 25 4.66 3.16 -5.86
N PHE A 26 4.60 1.86 -5.54
CA PHE A 26 3.75 1.38 -4.45
C PHE A 26 4.29 1.84 -3.09
N ASP A 27 5.60 1.76 -2.89
CA ASP A 27 6.26 2.21 -1.67
C ASP A 27 6.15 3.73 -1.48
N GLU A 28 6.31 4.51 -2.55
CA GLU A 28 6.07 5.97 -2.56
C GLU A 28 4.63 6.32 -2.17
N MET A 29 3.65 5.57 -2.68
CA MET A 29 2.25 5.73 -2.30
C MET A 29 2.04 5.39 -0.81
N ILE A 30 2.59 4.28 -0.30
CA ILE A 30 2.48 3.91 1.12
C ILE A 30 3.15 4.98 2.00
N TYR A 31 4.29 5.51 1.60
CA TYR A 31 4.97 6.60 2.29
C TYR A 31 4.11 7.87 2.33
N SER A 32 3.48 8.22 1.21
CA SER A 32 2.56 9.35 1.13
C SER A 32 1.35 9.20 2.06
N LEU A 33 0.76 8.00 2.12
CA LEU A 33 -0.33 7.72 3.06
C LEU A 33 0.10 7.84 4.53
N ARG A 34 1.33 7.43 4.88
CA ARG A 34 1.90 7.62 6.22
C ARG A 34 2.08 9.11 6.54
N ARG A 35 2.53 9.92 5.59
CA ARG A 35 2.63 11.38 5.77
C ARG A 35 1.27 12.02 6.01
N ILE A 36 0.25 11.64 5.24
CA ILE A 36 -1.12 12.13 5.43
C ILE A 36 -1.64 11.73 6.82
N GLU A 37 -1.47 10.47 7.24
CA GLU A 37 -1.87 9.99 8.57
C GLU A 37 -1.19 10.79 9.71
N ASN A 38 0.09 11.11 9.55
CA ASN A 38 0.84 11.94 10.50
C ASN A 38 0.33 13.38 10.53
N ASN A 39 0.08 13.99 9.38
CA ASN A 39 -0.45 15.35 9.30
C ASN A 39 -1.84 15.43 9.94
N LEU A 40 -2.73 14.46 9.68
CA LEU A 40 -4.05 14.39 10.31
C LEU A 40 -3.96 14.26 11.83
N ARG A 41 -3.00 13.49 12.35
CA ARG A 41 -2.73 13.40 13.79
C ARG A 41 -2.25 14.71 14.39
N GLN A 42 -1.45 15.49 13.68
CA GLN A 42 -1.02 16.81 14.15
C GLN A 42 -2.19 17.80 14.15
N LEU A 43 -2.96 17.83 13.07
CA LEU A 43 -4.15 18.66 12.96
C LEU A 43 -5.19 18.33 14.04
N SER A 44 -5.42 17.04 14.33
CA SER A 44 -6.36 16.65 15.39
C SER A 44 -5.93 17.19 16.74
N LYS A 45 -4.63 17.15 17.07
CA LYS A 45 -4.11 17.74 18.31
C LYS A 45 -4.32 19.25 18.37
N ILE A 46 -4.11 19.96 17.25
CA ILE A 46 -4.34 21.41 17.18
C ILE A 46 -5.83 21.72 17.39
N ALA A 47 -6.72 20.97 16.76
CA ALA A 47 -8.17 21.13 16.94
C ALA A 47 -8.60 20.87 18.39
N GLU A 48 -8.06 19.82 19.01
CA GLU A 48 -8.29 19.51 20.43
C GLU A 48 -7.84 20.66 21.35
N GLN A 49 -6.63 21.19 21.12
CA GLN A 49 -6.10 22.34 21.86
C GLN A 49 -6.91 23.62 21.66
N SER A 50 -7.49 23.79 20.47
CA SER A 50 -8.35 24.93 20.12
C SER A 50 -9.80 24.75 20.60
N GLN A 51 -10.10 23.64 21.30
CA GLN A 51 -11.45 23.25 21.72
C GLN A 51 -12.45 23.10 20.56
N ASP A 52 -11.96 22.89 19.33
CA ASP A 52 -12.79 22.62 18.15
C ASP A 52 -13.08 21.12 18.06
N GLY A 53 -14.12 20.70 18.78
CA GLY A 53 -14.56 19.31 18.83
C GLY A 53 -15.09 18.76 17.50
N GLN A 54 -15.48 19.61 16.55
CA GLN A 54 -15.92 19.17 15.22
C GLN A 54 -14.70 18.86 14.34
N ALA A 55 -13.73 19.77 14.29
CA ALA A 55 -12.49 19.56 13.56
C ALA A 55 -11.71 18.36 14.10
N TYR A 56 -11.62 18.20 15.43
CA TYR A 56 -10.99 17.03 16.05
C TYR A 56 -11.61 15.71 15.56
N ARG A 57 -12.94 15.61 15.60
CA ARG A 57 -13.67 14.41 15.16
C ARG A 57 -13.47 14.12 13.67
N ALA A 58 -13.50 15.15 12.83
CA ALA A 58 -13.26 15.01 11.40
C ALA A 58 -11.84 14.49 11.12
N MET A 59 -10.83 15.08 11.76
CA MET A 59 -9.42 14.70 11.57
C MET A 59 -9.12 13.29 12.09
N ASP A 60 -9.64 12.90 13.27
CA ASP A 60 -9.45 11.53 13.77
C ASP A 60 -10.17 10.49 12.88
N TYR A 61 -11.37 10.81 12.39
CA TYR A 61 -12.07 9.95 11.44
C TYR A 61 -11.28 9.77 10.12
N SER A 62 -10.83 10.87 9.52
CA SER A 62 -9.98 10.83 8.32
C SER A 62 -8.70 10.02 8.55
N ARG A 63 -8.07 10.15 9.73
CA ARG A 63 -6.88 9.38 10.10
C ARG A 63 -7.16 7.88 10.11
N ARG A 64 -8.29 7.45 10.70
CA ARG A 64 -8.72 6.05 10.72
C ARG A 64 -8.98 5.52 9.31
N LEU A 65 -9.63 6.31 8.45
CA LEU A 65 -9.86 5.95 7.05
C LEU A 65 -8.55 5.71 6.29
N VAL A 66 -7.60 6.65 6.37
CA VAL A 66 -6.28 6.51 5.74
C VAL A 66 -5.54 5.27 6.24
N SER A 67 -5.60 5.01 7.54
CA SER A 67 -4.99 3.81 8.14
C SER A 67 -5.61 2.51 7.60
N ASN A 68 -6.93 2.49 7.42
CA ASN A 68 -7.66 1.35 6.84
C ASN A 68 -7.29 1.14 5.37
N TYR A 69 -7.27 2.20 4.55
CA TYR A 69 -6.87 2.11 3.15
C TYR A 69 -5.44 1.61 3.00
N LYS A 70 -4.49 2.15 3.79
CA LYS A 70 -3.10 1.67 3.81
C LYS A 70 -3.04 0.16 4.05
N LYS A 71 -3.74 -0.35 5.07
CA LYS A 71 -3.79 -1.80 5.37
C LYS A 71 -4.38 -2.62 4.22
N GLN A 72 -5.48 -2.17 3.62
CA GLN A 72 -6.13 -2.86 2.50
C GLN A 72 -5.23 -2.91 1.27
N LEU A 73 -4.60 -1.79 0.91
CA LEU A 73 -3.69 -1.69 -0.23
C LEU A 73 -2.46 -2.57 -0.06
N THR A 74 -1.83 -2.58 1.14
CA THR A 74 -0.70 -3.47 1.44
C THR A 74 -1.08 -4.95 1.29
N ARG A 75 -2.27 -5.34 1.81
CA ARG A 75 -2.75 -6.72 1.66
C ARG A 75 -3.02 -7.08 0.19
N TYR A 76 -3.67 -6.18 -0.54
CA TYR A 76 -3.98 -6.38 -1.95
C TYR A 76 -2.71 -6.54 -2.79
N HIS A 77 -1.73 -5.66 -2.59
CA HIS A 77 -0.45 -5.70 -3.28
C HIS A 77 0.29 -7.02 -3.02
N LYS A 78 0.43 -7.43 -1.76
CA LYS A 78 1.03 -8.72 -1.38
C LYS A 78 0.33 -9.90 -2.05
N LYS A 79 -1.02 -9.93 -2.01
CA LYS A 79 -1.83 -11.00 -2.63
C LYS A 79 -1.65 -11.05 -4.15
N LYS A 80 -1.61 -9.89 -4.82
CA LYS A 80 -1.42 -9.80 -6.27
C LYS A 80 -0.02 -10.30 -6.66
N LYS A 81 1.02 -9.92 -5.91
CA LYS A 81 2.40 -10.41 -6.11
C LYS A 81 2.49 -11.93 -5.94
N GLN A 82 1.93 -12.47 -4.86
CA GLN A 82 1.88 -13.93 -4.63
C GLN A 82 1.14 -14.68 -5.74
N LYS A 83 0.00 -14.17 -6.23
CA LYS A 83 -0.75 -14.76 -7.33
C LYS A 83 0.02 -14.77 -8.66
N LEU A 84 0.92 -13.80 -8.87
CA LEU A 84 1.78 -13.79 -10.04
C LEU A 84 2.90 -14.82 -9.89
N LEU A 85 3.52 -14.89 -8.71
CA LEU A 85 4.57 -15.87 -8.41
C LEU A 85 4.08 -17.32 -8.44
N SER A 86 2.83 -17.57 -8.03
CA SER A 86 2.22 -18.91 -8.09
C SER A 86 1.95 -19.40 -9.52
N LYS A 87 2.15 -18.57 -10.54
CA LYS A 87 2.12 -19.02 -11.95
C LYS A 87 3.45 -19.64 -12.38
N GLY A 88 4.51 -19.45 -11.59
CA GLY A 88 5.83 -20.03 -11.80
C GLY A 88 6.04 -21.41 -11.17
N THR A 89 5.17 -21.80 -10.23
CA THR A 89 5.06 -23.15 -9.64
C THR A 89 4.20 -24.06 -10.52
#